data_AF-A0A354MVE8-F1
#
_entry.id   AF-A0A354MVE8-F1
#
_cell.length_a   1.000
_cell.length_b   1.000
_cell.length_c   1.000
_cell.angle_alpha   90.00
_cell.angle_beta   90.00
_cell.angle_gamma   90.00
#
_symmetry.space_group_name_H-M   'P 1'
#
loop_
_entity.id
_entity.type
_entity.pdbx_description
1 polymer ?
#
loop_
_entity_poly.entity_id
_entity_poly.type
_entity_poly.pdbx_seq_one_letter_code
_entity_poly.pdbx_strand_id
1 'polypeptide(L)'
;MILRAHNPRKTTACSGCRFLLCFRAKSVPALLNSYQKHGIMDKIQKQKNRTRRHFMSTQVYTLHIAYDNFENKIWRTVEISGNNTLAQVGYLILATFDTLAYHAFEFTYKNTAYALPMILEEEPIEGAVDSTRIKLRRLGLSVGDRFEMEYDYGCPQIFKIRVDAITEMEHGRGRHYPYILDGRGRGILDDVSANDFGDIIAQIDAAGKSDYHVERDGSDVVWDYREFDIEYENIFLKETVAMIREGYECEE
;
A
#
# COMPACT_ATOMS: atom_id res chain seq x y z
N MET A 1 27.91 -22.94 42.29
CA MET A 1 29.26 -23.10 41.72
C MET A 1 29.92 -21.72 41.66
N ILE A 2 30.68 -21.40 42.73
CA ILE A 2 31.91 -20.57 42.85
C ILE A 2 31.98 -19.29 41.95
N LEU A 3 31.70 -18.07 42.45
CA LEU A 3 32.51 -17.12 43.27
C LEU A 3 33.71 -16.40 42.57
N ARG A 4 33.58 -15.05 42.49
CA ARG A 4 34.58 -13.95 42.67
C ARG A 4 35.82 -13.91 41.73
N ALA A 5 36.51 -12.79 41.43
CA ALA A 5 36.83 -11.60 42.21
C ALA A 5 37.32 -10.38 41.37
N HIS A 6 37.27 -9.20 42.01
CA HIS A 6 38.03 -7.96 41.76
C HIS A 6 39.56 -8.14 41.66
N ASN A 7 40.30 -7.26 40.94
CA ASN A 7 40.86 -5.96 41.41
C ASN A 7 41.95 -5.41 40.42
N PRO A 8 42.24 -4.09 40.38
CA PRO A 8 43.13 -3.44 39.40
C PRO A 8 44.49 -2.98 39.99
N ARG A 9 45.22 -2.22 39.14
CA ARG A 9 46.42 -1.37 39.34
C ARG A 9 47.74 -1.98 38.89
N LYS A 10 48.45 -1.23 38.03
CA LYS A 10 49.72 -0.58 38.40
C LYS A 10 50.14 0.48 37.38
N THR A 11 50.48 1.63 37.94
CA THR A 11 51.15 2.80 37.37
C THR A 11 52.63 2.53 37.14
N THR A 12 53.22 3.09 36.09
CA THR A 12 54.64 3.49 36.07
C THR A 12 54.78 4.81 35.33
N ALA A 13 55.24 5.82 36.06
CA ALA A 13 55.83 7.03 35.53
C ALA A 13 57.28 6.73 35.13
N CYS A 14 57.77 7.35 34.06
CA CYS A 14 59.20 7.52 33.87
C CYS A 14 59.50 8.95 33.41
N SER A 15 60.53 9.48 34.05
CA SER A 15 61.00 10.85 34.15
C SER A 15 61.79 11.31 32.93
N GLY A 16 61.57 12.59 32.58
CA GLY A 16 62.63 13.59 32.46
C GLY A 16 63.61 13.50 31.29
N CYS A 17 63.56 14.51 30.41
CA CYS A 17 64.77 15.20 29.97
C CYS A 17 64.44 16.62 29.50
N ARG A 18 65.02 17.63 30.16
CA ARG A 18 65.02 19.03 29.74
C ARG A 18 66.05 19.22 28.63
N PHE A 19 65.69 19.87 27.53
CA PHE A 19 66.63 20.72 26.81
C PHE A 19 65.95 22.01 26.35
N LEU A 20 66.61 23.12 26.72
CA LEU A 20 66.29 24.50 26.41
C LEU A 20 66.59 24.75 24.93
N LEU A 21 65.66 25.38 24.19
CA LEU A 21 66.02 26.20 23.04
C LEU A 21 64.92 27.23 22.77
N CYS A 22 65.25 28.47 23.11
CA CYS A 22 64.49 29.65 22.73
C CYS A 22 64.75 29.92 21.25
N PHE A 23 63.72 29.82 20.41
CA PHE A 23 63.68 30.47 19.10
C PHE A 23 62.38 31.28 19.01
N ARG A 24 62.51 32.60 19.06
CA ARG A 24 61.48 33.55 18.64
C ARG A 24 61.35 33.42 17.11
N ALA A 25 60.23 32.93 16.62
CA ALA A 25 59.88 32.99 15.21
C ALA A 25 58.43 33.45 15.04
N LYS A 26 58.31 34.73 14.67
CA LYS A 26 57.36 35.35 13.73
C LYS A 26 55.92 34.80 13.71
N SER A 27 54.99 35.69 14.07
CA SER A 27 53.57 35.64 13.71
C SER A 27 53.35 35.13 12.29
N VAL A 28 52.64 34.00 12.16
CA VAL A 28 52.18 33.48 10.86
C VAL A 28 50.79 34.06 10.57
N PRO A 29 50.53 34.58 9.36
CA PRO A 29 49.30 35.32 9.04
C PRO A 29 48.08 34.43 8.86
N ALA A 30 46.92 35.07 8.97
CA ALA A 30 45.57 34.56 8.78
C ALA A 30 45.28 33.97 7.38
N LEU A 31 45.87 32.82 7.04
CA LEU A 31 45.61 32.12 5.78
C LEU A 31 45.21 30.63 5.93
N LEU A 32 45.04 30.12 7.15
CA LEU A 32 44.46 28.79 7.39
C LEU A 32 42.92 28.78 7.56
N ASN A 33 42.27 29.95 7.47
CA ASN A 33 40.88 30.10 7.91
C ASN A 33 39.84 29.95 6.79
N SER A 34 40.23 29.93 5.51
CA SER A 34 39.27 29.79 4.40
C SER A 34 38.93 28.33 4.08
N TYR A 35 39.94 27.45 4.03
CA TYR A 35 39.77 26.03 3.70
C TYR A 35 39.05 25.22 4.79
N GLN A 36 39.37 25.44 6.07
CA GLN A 36 38.63 24.79 7.16
C GLN A 36 37.18 25.32 7.28
N LYS A 37 36.93 26.61 6.99
CA LYS A 37 35.57 27.15 6.94
C LYS A 37 34.76 26.60 5.76
N HIS A 38 35.35 26.43 4.58
CA HIS A 38 34.67 25.83 3.43
C HIS A 38 34.27 24.37 3.71
N GLY A 39 35.16 23.55 4.27
CA GLY A 39 34.85 22.17 4.62
C GLY A 39 33.79 22.02 5.72
N ILE A 40 33.70 22.96 6.65
CA ILE A 40 32.65 23.00 7.69
C ILE A 40 31.32 23.46 7.09
N MET A 41 31.32 24.51 6.27
CA MET A 41 30.11 24.99 5.61
C MET A 41 29.55 23.96 4.62
N ASP A 42 30.40 23.21 3.91
CA ASP A 42 29.99 22.09 3.08
C ASP A 42 29.40 20.94 3.91
N LYS A 43 29.98 20.61 5.07
CA LYS A 43 29.39 19.60 5.96
C LYS A 43 28.06 20.06 6.55
N ILE A 44 27.93 21.32 6.93
CA ILE A 44 26.68 21.92 7.42
C ILE A 44 25.64 21.95 6.29
N GLN A 45 26.03 22.29 5.06
CA GLN A 45 25.15 22.30 3.90
C GLN A 45 24.74 20.88 3.49
N LYS A 46 25.65 19.91 3.57
CA LYS A 46 25.38 18.48 3.30
C LYS A 46 24.54 17.86 4.40
N GLN A 47 24.69 18.29 5.64
CA GLN A 47 23.85 17.88 6.77
C GLN A 47 22.47 18.54 6.70
N LYS A 48 22.39 19.84 6.34
CA LYS A 48 21.14 20.54 6.00
C LYS A 48 20.44 19.94 4.79
N ASN A 49 21.17 19.45 3.78
CA ASN A 49 20.61 18.78 2.61
C ASN A 49 20.25 17.31 2.91
N ARG A 50 20.89 16.67 3.90
CA ARG A 50 20.48 15.36 4.42
C ARG A 50 19.22 15.46 5.29
N THR A 51 19.06 16.53 6.08
CA THR A 51 17.82 16.83 6.81
C THR A 51 16.73 17.46 5.94
N ARG A 52 17.10 18.11 4.82
CA ARG A 52 16.21 18.50 3.71
C ARG A 52 16.11 17.43 2.62
N ARG A 53 16.54 16.19 2.87
CA ARG A 53 15.87 15.07 2.22
C ARG A 53 14.50 15.08 2.87
N HIS A 54 13.61 15.91 2.34
CA HIS A 54 12.19 15.89 2.62
C HIS A 54 11.84 14.41 2.56
N PHE A 55 11.65 13.81 3.72
CA PHE A 55 11.10 12.47 3.80
C PHE A 55 9.73 12.72 3.21
N MET A 56 9.57 12.48 1.90
CA MET A 56 8.29 12.68 1.24
C MET A 56 7.35 11.83 2.06
N SER A 57 6.48 12.50 2.79
CA SER A 57 5.48 11.82 3.59
C SER A 57 4.71 10.94 2.62
N THR A 58 4.48 9.70 3.05
CA THR A 58 3.80 8.75 2.18
C THR A 58 2.39 9.26 2.03
N GLN A 59 1.89 9.40 0.80
CA GLN A 59 0.51 9.79 0.59
C GLN A 59 -0.43 8.65 0.97
N VAL A 60 -1.62 8.98 1.44
CA VAL A 60 -2.75 8.07 1.62
C VAL A 60 -3.82 8.48 0.63
N TYR A 61 -4.37 7.49 -0.06
CA TYR A 61 -5.43 7.66 -1.04
C TYR A 61 -6.74 7.18 -0.41
N THR A 62 -7.73 8.06 -0.37
CA THR A 62 -9.12 7.67 -0.12
C THR A 62 -9.76 7.38 -1.46
N LEU A 63 -10.18 6.13 -1.67
CA LEU A 63 -10.79 5.66 -2.90
C LEU A 63 -12.25 5.31 -2.62
N HIS A 64 -13.15 5.80 -3.46
CA HIS A 64 -14.52 5.30 -3.54
C HIS A 64 -14.59 4.26 -4.66
N ILE A 65 -15.05 3.07 -4.34
CA ILE A 65 -15.08 1.90 -5.22
C ILE A 65 -16.52 1.41 -5.26
N ALA A 66 -17.09 1.31 -6.45
CA ALA A 66 -18.48 0.89 -6.62
C ALA A 66 -18.56 -0.19 -7.70
N TYR A 67 -19.42 -1.17 -7.49
CA TYR A 67 -19.69 -2.20 -8.48
C TYR A 67 -20.63 -1.65 -9.55
N ASP A 68 -20.28 -1.84 -10.82
CA ASP A 68 -21.00 -1.26 -11.96
C ASP A 68 -22.49 -1.66 -11.97
N ASN A 69 -23.37 -0.71 -12.28
CA ASN A 69 -24.84 -0.84 -12.23
C ASN A 69 -25.46 -1.00 -10.83
N PHE A 70 -24.66 -1.15 -9.78
CA PHE A 70 -25.13 -1.30 -8.39
C PHE A 70 -24.49 -0.27 -7.44
N GLU A 71 -24.09 0.90 -7.95
CA GLU A 71 -23.28 1.86 -7.19
C GLU A 71 -23.99 2.42 -5.94
N ASN A 72 -25.32 2.38 -5.89
CA ASN A 72 -26.11 2.78 -4.73
C ASN A 72 -26.31 1.65 -3.69
N LYS A 73 -25.92 0.42 -4.02
CA LYS A 73 -26.14 -0.80 -3.24
C LYS A 73 -24.84 -1.44 -2.76
N ILE A 74 -23.84 -1.51 -3.64
CA ILE A 74 -22.60 -2.26 -3.41
C ILE A 74 -21.40 -1.34 -3.69
N TRP A 75 -20.79 -0.85 -2.63
CA TRP A 75 -19.66 0.08 -2.71
C TRP A 75 -18.83 0.11 -1.42
N ARG A 76 -17.61 0.64 -1.53
CA ARG A 76 -16.67 0.86 -0.43
C ARG A 76 -16.01 2.22 -0.54
N THR A 77 -15.74 2.83 0.60
CA THR A 77 -14.77 3.92 0.73
C THR A 77 -13.61 3.39 1.54
N VAL A 78 -12.42 3.36 0.94
CA VAL A 78 -11.23 2.76 1.54
C VAL A 78 -10.08 3.74 1.59
N GLU A 79 -9.19 3.57 2.56
CA GLU A 79 -7.89 4.23 2.60
C GLU A 79 -6.77 3.24 2.33
N ILE A 80 -5.87 3.63 1.42
CA ILE A 80 -4.71 2.82 1.03
C ILE A 80 -3.47 3.68 0.90
N SER A 81 -2.31 3.09 1.23
CA SER A 81 -1.04 3.80 1.17
C SER A 81 -0.58 3.98 -0.28
N GLY A 82 -0.05 5.15 -0.61
CA GLY A 82 0.62 5.43 -1.87
C GLY A 82 1.89 4.58 -2.09
N ASN A 83 2.32 3.80 -1.10
CA ASN A 83 3.33 2.75 -1.24
C ASN A 83 2.81 1.45 -1.83
N ASN A 84 1.49 1.23 -1.81
CA ASN A 84 0.88 0.05 -2.42
C ASN A 84 0.96 0.11 -3.95
N THR A 85 1.05 -1.06 -4.56
CA THR A 85 1.01 -1.25 -6.01
C THR A 85 -0.43 -1.22 -6.51
N LEU A 86 -0.64 -1.06 -7.81
CA LEU A 86 -1.98 -1.13 -8.37
C LEU A 86 -2.56 -2.56 -8.24
N ALA A 87 -1.74 -3.60 -8.36
CA ALA A 87 -2.15 -4.97 -8.05
C ALA A 87 -2.68 -5.12 -6.61
N GLN A 88 -2.04 -4.47 -5.64
CA GLN A 88 -2.50 -4.46 -4.25
C GLN A 88 -3.81 -3.71 -4.04
N VAL A 89 -4.17 -2.77 -4.92
CA VAL A 89 -5.53 -2.20 -4.97
C VAL A 89 -6.51 -3.25 -5.46
N GLY A 90 -6.13 -4.04 -6.47
CA GLY A 90 -6.95 -5.16 -6.97
C GLY A 90 -7.26 -6.17 -5.87
N TYR A 91 -6.24 -6.64 -5.16
CA TYR A 91 -6.44 -7.58 -4.05
C TYR A 91 -7.31 -6.99 -2.92
N LEU A 92 -7.21 -5.68 -2.67
CA LEU A 92 -8.10 -4.98 -1.74
C LEU A 92 -9.55 -5.02 -2.22
N ILE A 93 -9.80 -4.78 -3.52
CA ILE A 93 -11.14 -4.86 -4.10
C ILE A 93 -11.69 -6.28 -3.99
N LEU A 94 -10.92 -7.28 -4.43
CA LEU A 94 -11.32 -8.69 -4.34
C LEU A 94 -11.67 -9.10 -2.90
N ALA A 95 -10.84 -8.69 -1.93
CA ALA A 95 -11.07 -8.99 -0.51
C ALA A 95 -12.35 -8.35 0.04
N THR A 96 -12.67 -7.11 -0.34
CA THR A 96 -13.78 -6.37 0.26
C THR A 96 -15.12 -6.54 -0.47
N PHE A 97 -15.13 -7.17 -1.64
CA PHE A 97 -16.33 -7.46 -2.42
C PHE A 97 -16.69 -8.96 -2.43
N ASP A 98 -16.31 -9.71 -1.39
CA ASP A 98 -16.70 -11.12 -1.13
C ASP A 98 -16.38 -12.10 -2.28
N THR A 99 -15.35 -11.78 -3.07
CA THR A 99 -14.91 -12.63 -4.19
C THR A 99 -14.18 -13.87 -3.70
N LEU A 100 -14.16 -14.91 -4.53
CA LEU A 100 -13.32 -16.09 -4.35
C LEU A 100 -11.90 -15.90 -4.94
N ALA A 101 -11.66 -14.81 -5.67
CA ALA A 101 -10.34 -14.38 -6.13
C ALA A 101 -9.56 -15.42 -6.98
N TYR A 102 -10.24 -16.22 -7.81
CA TYR A 102 -9.61 -17.22 -8.68
C TYR A 102 -9.52 -16.83 -10.17
N HIS A 103 -10.10 -15.69 -10.56
CA HIS A 103 -10.05 -15.17 -11.93
C HIS A 103 -9.02 -14.06 -12.13
N ALA A 104 -8.64 -13.78 -13.37
CA ALA A 104 -7.76 -12.66 -13.69
C ALA A 104 -8.45 -11.29 -13.49
N PHE A 105 -7.66 -10.23 -13.27
CA PHE A 105 -8.13 -8.84 -13.33
C PHE A 105 -7.14 -7.91 -14.02
N GLU A 106 -7.67 -6.81 -14.54
CA GLU A 106 -6.90 -5.70 -15.08
C GLU A 106 -7.50 -4.35 -14.68
N PHE A 107 -6.67 -3.31 -14.72
CA PHE A 107 -7.13 -1.93 -14.57
C PHE A 107 -6.97 -1.15 -15.87
N THR A 108 -7.92 -0.26 -16.14
CA THR A 108 -7.79 0.74 -17.21
C THR A 108 -7.81 2.15 -16.64
N TYR A 109 -6.76 2.93 -16.92
CA TYR A 109 -6.66 4.34 -16.54
C TYR A 109 -5.97 5.15 -17.64
N LYS A 110 -6.61 6.24 -18.08
CA LYS A 110 -6.10 7.14 -19.14
C LYS A 110 -5.60 6.37 -20.39
N ASN A 111 -6.39 5.42 -20.86
CA ASN A 111 -6.10 4.54 -22.01
C ASN A 111 -4.83 3.67 -21.82
N THR A 112 -4.39 3.46 -20.59
CA THR A 112 -3.31 2.52 -20.26
C THR A 112 -3.91 1.36 -19.49
N ALA A 113 -3.67 0.14 -19.98
CA ALA A 113 -4.00 -1.09 -19.29
C ALA A 113 -2.91 -1.42 -18.26
N TYR A 114 -3.32 -1.94 -17.12
CA TYR A 114 -2.42 -2.42 -16.07
C TYR A 114 -2.86 -3.82 -15.66
N ALA A 115 -2.04 -4.82 -15.98
CA ALA A 115 -2.37 -6.22 -15.78
C ALA A 115 -1.27 -6.93 -14.98
N LEU A 116 -1.60 -8.11 -14.44
CA LEU A 116 -0.65 -8.97 -13.76
C LEU A 116 0.35 -9.59 -14.75
N PRO A 117 1.59 -9.93 -14.33
CA PRO A 117 2.59 -10.55 -15.19
C PRO A 117 2.09 -11.79 -15.94
N MET A 118 1.35 -12.68 -15.27
CA MET A 118 0.79 -13.89 -15.88
C MET A 118 -0.07 -13.59 -17.12
N ILE A 119 -0.88 -12.52 -17.07
CA ILE A 119 -1.74 -12.11 -18.18
C ILE A 119 -0.87 -11.57 -19.32
N LEU A 120 0.11 -10.72 -18.99
CA LEU A 120 1.00 -10.09 -19.97
C LEU A 120 1.92 -11.08 -20.68
N GLU A 121 2.25 -12.20 -20.03
CA GLU A 121 3.08 -13.27 -20.57
C GLU A 121 2.29 -14.19 -21.52
N GLU A 122 1.02 -14.46 -21.23
CA GLU A 122 0.14 -15.27 -22.08
C GLU A 122 -0.43 -14.48 -23.26
N GLU A 123 -1.01 -13.31 -23.00
CA GLU A 123 -1.64 -12.45 -24.00
C GLU A 123 -1.10 -11.01 -23.87
N PRO A 124 -0.01 -10.68 -24.59
CA PRO A 124 0.60 -9.35 -24.50
C PRO A 124 -0.37 -8.25 -24.93
N ILE A 125 -0.85 -7.48 -23.96
CA ILE A 125 -1.63 -6.26 -24.22
C ILE A 125 -0.64 -5.15 -24.58
N GLU A 126 -0.76 -4.61 -25.80
CA GLU A 126 0.16 -3.59 -26.30
C GLU A 126 0.16 -2.35 -25.38
N GLY A 127 1.34 -1.98 -24.88
CA GLY A 127 1.51 -0.82 -24.01
C GLY A 127 1.02 -1.01 -22.56
N ALA A 128 0.57 -2.21 -22.18
CA ALA A 128 0.18 -2.48 -20.81
C ALA A 128 1.36 -2.46 -19.83
N VAL A 129 1.06 -2.10 -18.59
CA VAL A 129 2.04 -1.95 -17.52
C VAL A 129 1.80 -3.00 -16.45
N ASP A 130 2.89 -3.65 -16.02
CA ASP A 130 2.87 -4.59 -14.89
C ASP A 130 2.34 -3.91 -13.61
N SER A 131 1.13 -4.33 -13.20
CA SER A 131 0.39 -3.78 -12.06
C SER A 131 1.07 -4.05 -10.71
N THR A 132 1.96 -5.06 -10.63
CA THR A 132 2.74 -5.41 -9.43
C THR A 132 3.93 -4.46 -9.22
N ARG A 133 4.32 -3.69 -10.24
CA ARG A 133 5.49 -2.80 -10.20
C ARG A 133 5.15 -1.32 -10.05
N ILE A 134 3.96 -0.91 -10.46
CA ILE A 134 3.53 0.48 -10.40
C ILE A 134 2.86 0.80 -9.05
N LYS A 135 3.43 1.75 -8.31
CA LYS A 135 2.86 2.24 -7.04
C LYS A 135 1.81 3.31 -7.29
N LEU A 136 0.77 3.37 -6.47
CA LEU A 136 -0.28 4.40 -6.55
C LEU A 136 0.29 5.82 -6.66
N ARG A 137 1.28 6.18 -5.83
CA ARG A 137 1.92 7.51 -5.89
C ARG A 137 2.64 7.84 -7.19
N ARG A 138 2.90 6.85 -8.04
CA ARG A 138 3.59 7.00 -9.32
C ARG A 138 2.62 7.10 -10.50
N LEU A 139 1.33 6.87 -10.28
CA LEU A 139 0.29 6.98 -11.33
C LEU A 139 -0.08 8.44 -11.64
N GLY A 140 0.38 9.41 -10.84
CA GLY A 140 0.02 10.82 -11.03
C GLY A 140 -1.48 11.10 -10.86
N LEU A 141 -2.12 10.34 -9.98
CA LEU A 141 -3.54 10.50 -9.63
C LEU A 141 -3.79 11.86 -8.98
N SER A 142 -4.93 12.45 -9.33
CA SER A 142 -5.50 13.67 -8.76
C SER A 142 -6.86 13.36 -8.14
N VAL A 143 -7.29 14.17 -7.17
CA VAL A 143 -8.66 14.08 -6.64
C VAL A 143 -9.66 14.26 -7.77
N GLY A 144 -10.65 13.37 -7.85
CA GLY A 144 -11.65 13.31 -8.90
C GLY A 144 -11.28 12.44 -10.11
N ASP A 145 -10.03 11.98 -10.21
CA ASP A 145 -9.66 10.99 -11.23
C ASP A 145 -10.47 9.71 -11.04
N ARG A 146 -10.76 9.06 -12.18
CA ARG A 146 -11.49 7.80 -12.24
C ARG A 146 -10.71 6.76 -13.03
N PHE A 147 -10.83 5.52 -12.62
CA PHE A 147 -10.30 4.35 -13.31
C PHE A 147 -11.17 3.15 -12.99
N GLU A 148 -11.04 2.10 -13.79
CA GLU A 148 -11.86 0.90 -13.69
C GLU A 148 -10.98 -0.32 -13.47
N MET A 149 -11.52 -1.30 -12.75
CA MET A 149 -11.00 -2.65 -12.69
C MET A 149 -12.01 -3.59 -13.34
N GLU A 150 -11.57 -4.40 -14.28
CA GLU A 150 -12.31 -5.55 -14.82
C GLU A 150 -11.77 -6.82 -14.18
N TYR A 151 -12.66 -7.65 -13.65
CA TYR A 151 -12.36 -8.95 -13.06
C TYR A 151 -13.17 -10.03 -13.77
N ASP A 152 -12.55 -11.18 -14.02
CA ASP A 152 -13.12 -12.32 -14.76
C ASP A 152 -13.44 -12.00 -16.23
N TYR A 153 -12.52 -12.31 -17.14
CA TYR A 153 -12.74 -12.14 -18.59
C TYR A 153 -13.85 -13.03 -19.16
N GLY A 154 -14.18 -14.15 -18.50
CA GLY A 154 -15.25 -15.04 -18.92
C GLY A 154 -16.64 -14.51 -18.52
N CYS A 155 -16.71 -13.75 -17.44
CA CYS A 155 -17.91 -13.12 -16.92
C CYS A 155 -17.60 -11.71 -16.36
N PRO A 156 -17.37 -10.69 -17.21
CA PRO A 156 -16.79 -9.43 -16.79
C PRO A 156 -17.53 -8.74 -15.64
N GLN A 157 -16.80 -8.53 -14.53
CA GLN A 157 -17.22 -7.81 -13.34
C GLN A 157 -16.47 -6.48 -13.26
N ILE A 158 -17.19 -5.36 -13.39
CA ILE A 158 -16.58 -4.02 -13.47
C ILE A 158 -16.69 -3.29 -12.13
N PHE A 159 -15.56 -2.78 -11.65
CA PHE A 159 -15.48 -1.90 -10.48
C PHE A 159 -15.04 -0.50 -10.90
N LYS A 160 -15.89 0.49 -10.63
CA LYS A 160 -15.62 1.91 -10.87
C LYS A 160 -14.93 2.51 -9.66
N ILE A 161 -13.78 3.13 -9.87
CA ILE A 161 -12.95 3.69 -8.80
C ILE A 161 -12.82 5.19 -9.00
N ARG A 162 -13.06 5.96 -7.95
CA ARG A 162 -12.86 7.41 -7.89
C ARG A 162 -11.89 7.77 -6.77
N VAL A 163 -10.98 8.69 -7.04
CA VAL A 163 -10.09 9.25 -6.01
C VAL A 163 -10.82 10.36 -5.27
N ASP A 164 -11.15 10.15 -4.00
CA ASP A 164 -11.91 11.09 -3.18
C ASP A 164 -11.01 12.06 -2.42
N ALA A 165 -9.86 11.58 -1.93
CA ALA A 165 -8.87 12.40 -1.25
C ALA A 165 -7.45 11.84 -1.44
N ILE A 166 -6.47 12.74 -1.35
CA ILE A 166 -5.05 12.40 -1.26
C ILE A 166 -4.48 13.22 -0.11
N THR A 167 -4.08 12.55 0.96
CA THR A 167 -3.60 13.18 2.19
C THR A 167 -2.19 12.70 2.54
N GLU A 168 -1.52 13.40 3.44
CA GLU A 168 -0.23 12.93 3.95
C GLU A 168 -0.45 11.92 5.07
N MET A 169 0.27 10.79 5.03
CA MET A 169 0.21 9.77 6.05
C MET A 169 0.64 10.33 7.40
N GLU A 170 -0.26 10.24 8.38
CA GLU A 170 0.05 10.54 9.77
C GLU A 170 1.24 9.72 10.28
N HIS A 171 2.09 10.36 11.08
CA HIS A 171 3.26 9.70 11.67
C HIS A 171 2.85 8.48 12.50
N GLY A 172 3.52 7.34 12.27
CA GLY A 172 3.25 6.09 13.00
C GLY A 172 2.07 5.26 12.46
N ARG A 173 1.32 5.73 11.46
CA ARG A 173 0.17 4.99 10.87
C ARG A 173 0.53 3.98 9.77
N GLY A 174 1.80 3.68 9.55
CA GLY A 174 2.22 2.81 8.43
C GLY A 174 1.58 1.41 8.43
N ARG A 175 1.21 0.87 9.60
CA ARG A 175 0.54 -0.44 9.75
C ARG A 175 -0.99 -0.36 9.74
N HIS A 176 -1.56 0.85 9.63
CA HIS A 176 -3.00 1.04 9.68
C HIS A 176 -3.68 0.61 8.36
N TYR A 177 -3.03 0.83 7.23
CA TYR A 177 -3.59 0.62 5.89
C TYR A 177 -3.36 -0.81 5.34
N PRO A 178 -4.22 -1.31 4.43
CA PRO A 178 -5.49 -0.70 4.00
C PRO A 178 -6.54 -0.72 5.12
N TYR A 179 -7.56 0.12 4.98
CA TYR A 179 -8.67 0.24 5.93
C TYR A 179 -9.96 0.67 5.22
N ILE A 180 -11.10 0.08 5.58
CA ILE A 180 -12.42 0.46 5.05
C ILE A 180 -13.00 1.52 5.98
N LEU A 181 -13.30 2.70 5.44
CA LEU A 181 -13.91 3.82 6.16
C LEU A 181 -15.44 3.73 6.20
N ASP A 182 -16.03 3.31 5.08
CA ASP A 182 -17.47 3.19 4.92
C ASP A 182 -17.78 2.21 3.79
N GLY A 183 -19.00 1.70 3.73
CA GLY A 183 -19.40 0.80 2.67
C GLY A 183 -20.82 0.28 2.83
N ARG A 184 -21.31 -0.33 1.77
CA ARG A 184 -22.60 -1.01 1.76
C ARG A 184 -22.56 -2.22 0.85
N GLY A 185 -23.29 -3.24 1.26
CA GLY A 185 -23.59 -4.43 0.48
C GLY A 185 -22.45 -5.43 0.48
N ARG A 186 -22.76 -6.72 0.58
CA ARG A 186 -21.82 -7.81 0.86
C ARG A 186 -20.69 -7.89 -0.16
N GLY A 187 -21.02 -7.83 -1.44
CA GLY A 187 -20.06 -8.04 -2.51
C GLY A 187 -20.73 -8.55 -3.77
N ILE A 188 -19.98 -9.28 -4.58
CA ILE A 188 -20.46 -9.93 -5.80
C ILE A 188 -20.58 -11.45 -5.61
N LEU A 189 -21.05 -12.12 -6.65
CA LEU A 189 -21.00 -13.58 -6.78
C LEU A 189 -20.15 -13.91 -8.00
N ASP A 190 -19.07 -14.67 -7.81
CA ASP A 190 -18.25 -15.18 -8.91
C ASP A 190 -19.06 -16.10 -9.83
N ASP A 191 -18.71 -16.15 -11.11
CA ASP A 191 -19.40 -16.93 -12.16
C ASP A 191 -20.90 -16.61 -12.36
N VAL A 192 -21.37 -15.46 -11.85
CA VAL A 192 -22.74 -14.97 -12.06
C VAL A 192 -22.71 -13.75 -12.97
N SER A 193 -23.44 -13.82 -14.09
CA SER A 193 -23.52 -12.71 -15.04
C SER A 193 -24.18 -11.48 -14.41
N ALA A 194 -23.83 -10.28 -14.88
CA ALA A 194 -24.44 -9.03 -14.38
C ALA A 194 -25.98 -9.03 -14.48
N ASN A 195 -26.54 -9.71 -15.49
CA ASN A 195 -27.99 -9.86 -15.65
C ASN A 195 -28.58 -10.77 -14.55
N ASP A 196 -28.01 -11.96 -14.37
CA ASP A 196 -28.48 -12.92 -13.35
C ASP A 196 -28.30 -12.36 -11.94
N PHE A 197 -27.19 -11.66 -11.71
CA PHE A 197 -26.94 -10.93 -10.46
C PHE A 197 -28.02 -9.88 -10.22
N GLY A 198 -28.39 -9.10 -11.24
CA GLY A 198 -29.48 -8.13 -11.15
C GLY A 198 -30.83 -8.75 -10.79
N ASP A 199 -31.16 -9.91 -11.36
CA ASP A 199 -32.37 -10.65 -11.03
C ASP A 199 -32.37 -11.13 -9.57
N ILE A 200 -31.23 -11.63 -9.07
CA ILE A 200 -31.06 -12.03 -7.66
C ILE A 200 -31.28 -10.82 -6.74
N ILE A 201 -30.63 -9.68 -7.01
CA ILE A 201 -30.77 -8.47 -6.21
C ILE A 201 -32.22 -7.97 -6.20
N ALA A 202 -32.89 -7.98 -7.36
CA ALA A 202 -34.29 -7.57 -7.48
C ALA A 202 -35.23 -8.48 -6.68
N GLN A 203 -34.98 -9.79 -6.67
CA GLN A 203 -35.74 -10.74 -5.86
C GLN A 203 -35.56 -10.49 -4.36
N ILE A 204 -34.31 -10.31 -3.90
CA ILE A 204 -33.99 -10.01 -2.50
C ILE A 204 -34.68 -8.70 -2.05
N ASP A 205 -34.65 -7.66 -2.91
CA ASP A 205 -35.32 -6.39 -2.63
C ASP A 205 -36.83 -6.54 -2.50
N ALA A 206 -37.46 -7.25 -3.44
CA ALA A 206 -38.90 -7.47 -3.44
C ALA A 206 -39.35 -8.29 -2.23
N ALA A 207 -38.57 -9.30 -1.83
CA ALA A 207 -38.88 -10.17 -0.70
C ALA A 207 -38.49 -9.56 0.66
N GLY A 208 -37.56 -8.61 0.68
CA GLY A 208 -36.98 -8.07 1.91
C GLY A 208 -36.06 -9.06 2.65
N LYS A 209 -35.73 -10.20 2.04
CA LYS A 209 -34.83 -11.25 2.54
C LYS A 209 -34.26 -12.05 1.38
N SER A 210 -33.07 -12.59 1.55
CA SER A 210 -32.53 -13.60 0.63
C SER A 210 -32.95 -15.01 1.01
N ASP A 211 -33.14 -15.84 -0.01
CA ASP A 211 -33.15 -17.29 0.01
C ASP A 211 -32.13 -17.86 -1.01
N TYR A 212 -31.19 -17.04 -1.48
CA TYR A 212 -30.13 -17.46 -2.38
C TYR A 212 -29.03 -18.17 -1.60
N HIS A 213 -28.67 -19.37 -2.04
CA HIS A 213 -27.72 -20.24 -1.36
C HIS A 213 -26.39 -20.31 -2.12
N VAL A 214 -25.29 -20.23 -1.37
CA VAL A 214 -23.93 -20.40 -1.89
C VAL A 214 -23.16 -21.39 -1.02
N GLU A 215 -22.20 -22.08 -1.62
CA GLU A 215 -21.26 -22.91 -0.87
C GLU A 215 -20.06 -22.07 -0.45
N ARG A 216 -19.73 -22.08 0.85
CA ARG A 216 -18.55 -21.42 1.41
C ARG A 216 -17.92 -22.36 2.44
N ASP A 217 -16.64 -22.68 2.25
CA ASP A 217 -15.86 -23.55 3.15
C ASP A 217 -16.55 -24.90 3.44
N GLY A 218 -17.16 -25.51 2.43
CA GLY A 218 -17.88 -26.78 2.56
C GLY A 218 -19.25 -26.66 3.23
N SER A 219 -19.76 -25.45 3.45
CA SER A 219 -21.04 -25.17 4.09
C SER A 219 -21.99 -24.46 3.15
N ASP A 220 -23.24 -24.89 3.14
CA ASP A 220 -24.34 -24.19 2.47
C ASP A 220 -24.79 -22.99 3.33
N VAL A 221 -24.67 -21.78 2.79
CA VAL A 221 -24.99 -20.54 3.49
C VAL A 221 -25.93 -19.68 2.64
N VAL A 222 -26.87 -19.01 3.29
CA VAL A 222 -27.70 -18.01 2.63
C VAL A 222 -26.85 -16.76 2.42
N TRP A 223 -26.76 -16.34 1.15
CA TRP A 223 -26.07 -15.13 0.77
C TRP A 223 -27.09 -14.01 0.57
N ASP A 224 -26.93 -12.91 1.32
CA ASP A 224 -27.76 -11.72 1.17
C ASP A 224 -26.87 -10.51 0.90
N TYR A 225 -27.05 -9.88 -0.26
CA TYR A 225 -26.23 -8.75 -0.67
C TYR A 225 -26.31 -7.57 0.33
N ARG A 226 -27.32 -7.50 1.20
CA ARG A 226 -27.52 -6.38 2.13
C ARG A 226 -26.68 -6.54 3.40
N GLU A 227 -26.13 -7.72 3.65
CA GLU A 227 -25.27 -8.00 4.78
C GLU A 227 -23.88 -7.40 4.55
N PHE A 228 -23.52 -6.40 5.34
CA PHE A 228 -22.19 -5.81 5.33
C PHE A 228 -21.88 -5.27 6.73
N ASP A 229 -20.83 -5.81 7.36
CA ASP A 229 -20.36 -5.39 8.67
C ASP A 229 -18.93 -4.86 8.57
N ILE A 230 -18.79 -3.54 8.58
CA ILE A 230 -17.50 -2.87 8.41
C ILE A 230 -16.49 -3.18 9.51
N GLU A 231 -16.94 -3.46 10.74
CA GLU A 231 -16.04 -3.82 11.84
C GLU A 231 -15.48 -5.21 11.61
N TYR A 232 -16.34 -6.16 11.24
CA TYR A 232 -15.95 -7.52 10.89
C TYR A 232 -15.00 -7.55 9.69
N GLU A 233 -15.31 -6.83 8.62
CA GLU A 233 -14.49 -6.75 7.41
C GLU A 233 -13.08 -6.25 7.71
N ASN A 234 -12.95 -5.17 8.50
CA ASN A 234 -11.66 -4.59 8.84
C ASN A 234 -10.79 -5.49 9.74
N ILE A 235 -11.38 -6.45 10.47
CA ILE A 235 -10.62 -7.40 11.30
C ILE A 235 -9.77 -8.32 10.42
N PHE A 236 -10.35 -8.86 9.34
CA PHE A 236 -9.71 -9.84 8.48
C PHE A 236 -9.04 -9.23 7.24
N LEU A 237 -9.41 -8.00 6.85
CA LEU A 237 -9.01 -7.37 5.60
C LEU A 237 -7.54 -7.55 5.22
N LYS A 238 -6.62 -7.28 6.15
CA LYS A 238 -5.18 -7.33 5.86
C LYS A 238 -4.67 -8.75 5.64
N GLU A 239 -5.25 -9.71 6.34
CA GLU A 239 -4.94 -11.13 6.18
C GLU A 239 -5.49 -11.64 4.85
N THR A 240 -6.76 -11.33 4.55
CA THR A 240 -7.39 -11.68 3.27
C THR A 240 -6.63 -11.10 2.08
N VAL A 241 -6.25 -9.81 2.14
CA VAL A 241 -5.43 -9.17 1.09
C VAL A 241 -4.07 -9.84 0.94
N ALA A 242 -3.45 -10.28 2.04
CA ALA A 242 -2.16 -10.97 1.98
C ALA A 242 -2.28 -12.37 1.36
N MET A 243 -3.34 -13.11 1.70
CA MET A 243 -3.64 -14.42 1.15
C MET A 243 -3.96 -14.35 -0.36
N ILE A 244 -4.82 -13.41 -0.77
CA ILE A 244 -5.12 -13.18 -2.20
C ILE A 244 -3.83 -12.83 -2.95
N ARG A 245 -3.00 -11.95 -2.39
CA ARG A 245 -1.71 -11.58 -2.99
C ARG A 245 -0.80 -12.80 -3.18
N GLU A 246 -0.78 -13.72 -2.23
CA GLU A 246 0.02 -14.95 -2.34
C GLU A 246 -0.47 -15.80 -3.52
N GLY A 247 -1.79 -15.95 -3.70
CA GLY A 247 -2.35 -16.67 -4.85
C GLY A 247 -1.97 -16.06 -6.21
N TYR A 248 -1.92 -14.73 -6.34
CA TYR A 248 -1.58 -14.08 -7.62
C TYR A 248 -0.08 -13.87 -7.86
N GLU A 249 0.74 -13.69 -6.81
CA GLU A 249 2.17 -13.34 -6.97
C GLU A 249 3.14 -14.47 -6.65
N CYS A 250 2.71 -15.53 -5.95
CA CYS A 250 3.60 -16.57 -5.43
C CYS A 250 3.35 -17.96 -6.02
N GLU A 251 2.44 -18.14 -6.97
CA GLU A 251 2.31 -19.43 -7.66
C GLU A 251 3.55 -19.73 -8.52
N GLU A 252 4.11 -20.91 -8.28
CA GLU A 252 5.41 -21.44 -8.72
C GLU A 252 5.50 -21.79 -10.22
#